data_AF-A0A1I0TXQ4-F1
#
_entry.id   AF-A0A1I0TXQ4-F1
#
_cell.length_a   1.000
_cell.length_b   1.000
_cell.length_c   1.000
_cell.angle_alpha   90.00
_cell.angle_beta   90.00
_cell.angle_gamma   90.00
#
_symmetry.space_group_name_H-M   'P 1'
#
loop_
_entity.id
_entity.type
_entity.pdbx_description
1 polymer ?
#
loop_
_entity_poly.entity_id
_entity_poly.type
_entity_poly.pdbx_seq_one_letter_code
_entity_poly.pdbx_strand_id
1 'polypeptide(L)'
;MKTDKYDKYALAAREGTIPDSENPLFVFSMTSTKLLVMAVHKQIDLMELARMELAARGLNKKGEWVGMREASEQLKKSMTKKPKGPRL
;
A
#
# COMPACT_ATOMS: atom_id res chain seq x y z
N MET A 1 -21.27 -12.24 -3.08
CA MET A 1 -20.00 -11.81 -2.47
C MET A 1 -20.14 -10.32 -2.23
N LYS A 2 -20.02 -9.80 -1.00
CA LYS A 2 -20.20 -8.36 -0.76
C LYS A 2 -18.91 -7.62 -1.12
N THR A 3 -18.91 -7.11 -2.34
CA THR A 3 -17.88 -6.29 -2.97
C THR A 3 -17.98 -4.82 -2.56
N ASP A 4 -18.54 -4.50 -1.38
CA ASP A 4 -18.87 -3.13 -0.95
C ASP A 4 -17.72 -2.11 -1.18
N LYS A 5 -16.46 -2.52 -1.01
CA LYS A 5 -15.30 -1.66 -1.32
C LYS A 5 -14.99 -1.56 -2.82
N TYR A 6 -15.06 -2.67 -3.56
CA TYR A 6 -14.89 -2.67 -5.01
C TYR A 6 -15.99 -1.84 -5.68
N ASP A 7 -17.24 -2.07 -5.30
CA ASP A 7 -18.41 -1.37 -5.82
C ASP A 7 -18.32 0.14 -5.52
N LYS A 8 -17.81 0.52 -4.34
CA LYS A 8 -17.51 1.91 -4.01
C LYS A 8 -16.50 2.55 -4.97
N TYR A 9 -15.36 1.90 -5.22
CA TYR A 9 -14.35 2.46 -6.12
C TYR A 9 -14.81 2.46 -7.58
N ALA A 10 -15.54 1.44 -8.01
CA ALA A 10 -16.14 1.36 -9.34
C ALA A 10 -17.18 2.47 -9.56
N LEU A 11 -18.03 2.73 -8.55
CA LEU A 11 -19.00 3.82 -8.57
C LEU A 11 -18.30 5.18 -8.65
N ALA A 12 -17.33 5.43 -7.76
CA ALA A 12 -16.58 6.68 -7.73
C ALA A 12 -15.83 6.96 -9.03
N ALA A 13 -15.26 5.91 -9.67
CA ALA A 13 -14.61 6.04 -10.96
C ALA A 13 -15.61 6.37 -12.08
N ARG A 14 -16.78 5.70 -12.10
CA ARG A 14 -17.85 5.95 -13.08
C ARG A 14 -18.42 7.37 -12.98
N GLU A 15 -18.52 7.89 -11.76
CA GLU A 15 -19.02 9.24 -11.48
C GLU A 15 -17.92 10.31 -11.57
N GLY A 16 -16.65 9.92 -11.77
CA GLY A 16 -15.52 10.85 -11.85
C GLY A 16 -15.19 11.56 -10.53
N THR A 17 -15.59 10.99 -9.39
CA THR A 17 -15.40 11.60 -8.05
C THR A 17 -14.09 11.20 -7.38
N ILE A 18 -13.25 10.42 -8.06
CA ILE A 18 -11.93 10.01 -7.58
C ILE A 18 -10.89 10.17 -8.69
N PRO A 19 -9.72 10.79 -8.43
CA PRO A 19 -8.63 10.83 -9.39
C PRO A 19 -8.04 9.42 -9.65
N ASP A 20 -7.55 9.19 -10.87
CA ASP A 20 -6.93 7.92 -11.27
C ASP A 20 -5.74 7.53 -10.36
N SER A 21 -4.94 8.49 -9.92
CA SER A 21 -3.81 8.28 -9.02
C SER A 21 -4.21 7.82 -7.61
N GLU A 22 -5.47 8.03 -7.23
CA GLU A 22 -6.03 7.64 -5.94
C GLU A 22 -6.99 6.45 -6.05
N ASN A 23 -7.30 6.00 -7.26
CA ASN A 23 -8.20 4.88 -7.52
C ASN A 23 -7.44 3.54 -7.49
N PRO A 24 -7.64 2.68 -6.45
CA PRO A 24 -6.92 1.42 -6.36
C PRO A 24 -7.23 0.46 -7.51
N LEU A 25 -8.45 0.51 -8.08
CA LEU A 25 -8.82 -0.35 -9.20
C LEU A 25 -8.02 0.00 -10.45
N PHE A 26 -7.83 1.29 -10.71
CA PHE A 26 -7.04 1.77 -11.84
C PHE A 26 -5.54 1.51 -11.62
N VAL A 27 -5.02 1.77 -10.41
CA VAL A 27 -3.62 1.47 -10.08
C VAL A 27 -3.32 -0.02 -10.28
N PHE A 28 -4.20 -0.92 -9.83
CA PHE A 28 -3.99 -2.36 -10.02
C PHE A 28 -4.25 -2.83 -11.45
N SER A 29 -5.12 -2.18 -12.24
CA SER A 29 -5.26 -2.52 -13.66
C SER A 29 -4.02 -2.16 -14.48
N MET A 30 -3.23 -1.18 -14.02
CA MET A 30 -1.93 -0.82 -14.62
C MET A 30 -0.76 -1.63 -14.05
N THR A 31 -0.97 -2.41 -12.99
CA THR A 31 0.07 -3.25 -12.37
C THR A 31 0.23 -4.56 -13.13
N SER A 32 1.48 -5.01 -13.34
CA SER A 32 1.71 -6.26 -14.08
C SER A 32 1.10 -7.48 -13.40
N THR A 33 0.55 -8.40 -14.19
CA THR A 33 -0.04 -9.65 -13.68
C THR A 33 0.92 -10.44 -12.80
N LYS A 34 2.21 -10.48 -13.17
CA LYS A 34 3.24 -11.18 -12.37
C LYS A 34 3.34 -10.62 -10.96
N LEU A 35 3.34 -9.30 -10.80
CA LEU A 35 3.40 -8.66 -9.47
C LEU A 35 2.12 -8.89 -8.67
N LEU A 36 0.96 -8.88 -9.32
CA LEU A 36 -0.32 -9.22 -8.67
C LEU A 36 -0.32 -10.66 -8.16
N VAL A 37 0.18 -11.61 -8.95
CA VAL A 37 0.36 -13.02 -8.53
C VAL A 37 1.31 -13.10 -7.34
N MET A 38 2.48 -12.45 -7.40
CA MET A 38 3.43 -12.41 -6.29
C MET A 38 2.79 -11.86 -5.00
N ALA A 39 1.97 -10.82 -5.10
CA ALA A 39 1.25 -10.24 -3.96
C ALA A 39 0.23 -11.21 -3.35
N VAL A 40 -0.60 -11.86 -4.17
CA VAL A 40 -1.60 -12.84 -3.71
C VAL A 40 -0.93 -14.04 -3.03
N HIS A 41 0.21 -14.48 -3.56
CA HIS A 41 1.01 -15.58 -2.98
C HIS A 41 1.93 -15.16 -1.82
N LYS A 42 1.86 -13.91 -1.35
CA LYS A 42 2.72 -13.37 -0.27
C LYS A 42 4.22 -13.50 -0.55
N GLN A 43 4.62 -13.49 -1.82
CA GLN A 43 6.02 -13.50 -2.24
C GLN A 43 6.66 -12.11 -2.14
N ILE A 44 5.83 -11.06 -2.06
CA ILE A 44 6.21 -9.69 -1.71
C ILE A 44 5.31 -9.19 -0.57
N ASP A 45 5.86 -8.38 0.33
CA ASP A 45 5.07 -7.66 1.33
C ASP A 45 4.68 -6.28 0.77
N LEU A 46 3.45 -6.17 0.24
CA LEU A 46 2.93 -4.90 -0.28
C LEU A 46 2.91 -3.79 0.77
N MET A 47 2.72 -4.12 2.05
CA MET A 47 2.70 -3.14 3.13
C MET A 47 4.10 -2.64 3.44
N GLU A 48 5.11 -3.49 3.34
CA GLU A 48 6.51 -3.09 3.43
C GLU A 48 6.88 -2.15 2.27
N LEU A 49 6.57 -2.54 1.04
CA LEU A 49 6.84 -1.71 -0.15
C LEU A 49 6.16 -0.34 -0.06
N ALA A 50 4.91 -0.28 0.40
CA ALA A 50 4.21 0.99 0.61
C ALA A 50 4.89 1.87 1.67
N ARG A 51 5.41 1.28 2.77
CA ARG A 51 6.15 2.04 3.80
C ARG A 51 7.50 2.53 3.28
N MET A 52 8.18 1.75 2.46
CA MET A 52 9.42 2.17 1.79
C MET A 52 9.16 3.38 0.90
N GLU A 53 8.09 3.36 0.12
CA GLU A 53 7.70 4.48 -0.76
C GLU A 53 7.33 5.73 0.05
N LEU A 54 6.56 5.59 1.14
CA LEU A 54 6.28 6.69 2.05
C LEU A 54 7.56 7.30 2.63
N ALA A 55 8.51 6.46 3.06
CA ALA A 55 9.78 6.94 3.61
C ALA A 55 10.65 7.65 2.58
N ALA A 56 10.71 7.15 1.35
CA ALA A 56 11.39 7.80 0.23
C ALA A 56 10.79 9.19 -0.07
N ARG A 57 9.49 9.35 0.16
CA ARG A 57 8.77 10.62 0.06
C ARG A 57 8.81 11.46 1.34
N GLY A 58 9.58 11.09 2.36
CA GLY A 58 9.65 11.84 3.62
C GLY A 58 8.37 11.82 4.47
N LEU A 59 7.47 10.87 4.21
CA LEU A 59 6.19 10.71 4.90
C LEU A 59 6.25 9.59 5.94
N ASN A 60 5.56 9.79 7.06
CA ASN A 60 5.35 8.73 8.05
C ASN A 60 4.15 7.83 7.67
N LYS A 61 3.86 6.81 8.50
CA LYS A 61 2.75 5.85 8.26
C LYS A 61 1.34 6.47 8.28
N LYS A 62 1.19 7.70 8.76
CA LYS A 62 -0.06 8.45 8.73
C LYS A 62 -0.17 9.35 7.49
N GLY A 63 0.87 9.41 6.65
CA GLY A 63 0.94 10.32 5.51
C GLY A 63 1.40 11.74 5.89
N GLU A 64 1.89 11.96 7.11
CA GLU A 64 2.39 13.28 7.53
C GLU A 64 3.86 13.45 7.11
N TRP A 65 4.23 14.62 6.60
CA TRP A 65 5.62 14.94 6.27
C TRP A 65 6.46 15.09 7.54
N VAL A 66 7.50 14.26 7.65
CA VAL A 66 8.48 14.27 8.75
C VAL A 66 9.92 14.43 8.24
N GLY A 67 10.10 14.51 6.92
CA GLY A 67 11.41 14.54 6.27
C GLY A 67 12.02 13.15 6.06
N MET A 68 12.85 13.02 5.01
CA MET A 68 13.37 11.72 4.54
C MET A 68 14.17 10.96 5.62
N ARG A 69 14.97 11.68 6.41
CA ARG A 69 15.79 11.07 7.48
C ARG A 69 14.91 10.43 8.55
N GLU A 70 13.96 11.19 9.09
CA GLU A 70 13.08 10.69 10.15
C GLU A 70 12.19 9.56 9.62
N ALA A 71 11.61 9.71 8.44
CA ALA A 71 10.79 8.66 7.83
C ALA A 71 11.57 7.35 7.64
N SER A 72 12.83 7.45 7.20
CA SER A 72 13.74 6.30 7.07
C SER A 72 14.08 5.65 8.41
N GLU A 73 14.28 6.43 9.47
CA GLU A 73 14.51 5.89 10.81
C GLU A 73 13.26 5.18 11.37
N GLN A 74 12.08 5.75 11.16
CA GLN A 74 10.81 5.11 11.55
C GLN A 74 10.59 3.79 10.81
N LEU A 75 10.91 3.74 9.50
CA LEU A 75 10.88 2.51 8.71
C LEU A 75 11.83 1.45 9.29
N LYS A 76 13.11 1.79 9.51
CA LYS A 76 14.11 0.88 10.11
C LYS A 76 13.65 0.31 11.45
N LYS A 77 13.11 1.16 12.34
CA LYS A 77 12.55 0.75 13.64
C LYS A 77 11.36 -0.21 13.50
N SER A 78 10.57 -0.08 12.42
CA SER A 78 9.45 -0.97 12.14
C SER A 78 9.89 -2.35 11.65
N MET A 79 11.03 -2.42 10.94
CA MET A 79 11.61 -3.67 10.41
C MET A 79 12.35 -4.48 11.48
N THR A 80 12.91 -3.83 12.51
CA THR A 80 13.62 -4.51 13.60
C THR A 80 12.69 -5.11 14.66
N LYS A 81 11.41 -4.70 14.71
CA LYS A 81 10.40 -5.35 15.54
C LYS A 81 10.02 -6.69 14.91
N LYS A 82 10.69 -7.76 15.37
CA LYS A 82 10.45 -9.16 14.97
C LYS A 82 8.94 -9.44 14.86
N PRO A 83 8.43 -10.01 13.74
CA PRO A 83 7.05 -10.46 13.71
C PRO A 83 6.85 -11.48 14.83
N LYS A 84 5.80 -11.31 15.64
CA LYS A 84 5.32 -12.40 16.50
C LYS A 84 4.98 -13.54 15.53
N GLY A 85 5.76 -14.61 15.59
CA GLY A 85 5.58 -15.78 14.72
C GLY A 85 4.15 -16.34 14.81
N PRO A 86 3.78 -17.25 13.88
CA PRO A 86 2.45 -17.83 13.91
C PRO A 86 2.22 -18.47 15.28
N ARG A 87 1.12 -18.10 15.94
CA ARG A 87 0.59 -18.95 17.02
C ARG A 87 0.13 -20.23 16.33
N LEU A 88 0.96 -21.26 16.43
CA LEU A 88 0.57 -22.64 16.18
C LEU A 88 -0.56 -23.03 17.16
#